data_AF-A0A941PEU2-F1
#
_entry.id   AF-A0A941PEU2-F1
#
_cell.length_a   1.000
_cell.length_b   1.000
_cell.length_c   1.000
_cell.angle_alpha   90.00
_cell.angle_beta   90.00
_cell.angle_gamma   90.00
#
_symmetry.space_group_name_H-M   'P 1'
#
loop_
_entity.id
_entity.type
_entity.pdbx_description
1 polymer ?
#
loop_
_entity_poly.entity_id
_entity_poly.type
_entity_poly.pdbx_seq_one_letter_code
_entity_poly.pdbx_strand_id
1 'polypeptide(L)'
;MAIYMLMPRIPGSTTAKGYEQWIPLFSLSCGAGRKIETTPGRVNNRIHSDALGVEIEVIKPMDQSSPLLFNEVCGGPAIPEVNIDLCHSSTDGFVMYMQYVLSNVMVSGYHAHINETHGSYELITLNYTDVEMSLIPQNVSGQPESPIRACAQVGCRANPATYIRRKILAKTSEGFDLFVATVYGETAGVHHGSRAAWKAVGSVIMNRIHKGIWHHYLTSDQIIKHTGFDAF
;
A
#
# COMPACT_ATOMS: atom_id res chain seq x y z
N MET A 1 -8.68 -3.47 -24.52
CA MET A 1 -8.20 -3.46 -23.12
C MET A 1 -6.92 -4.27 -23.09
N ALA A 2 -5.91 -3.79 -22.36
CA ALA A 2 -4.65 -4.49 -22.16
C ALA A 2 -4.30 -4.47 -20.67
N ILE A 3 -3.63 -5.51 -20.19
CA ILE A 3 -3.19 -5.62 -18.82
C ILE A 3 -1.68 -5.85 -18.84
N TYR A 4 -0.94 -5.03 -18.12
CA TYR A 4 0.51 -5.10 -18.06
C TYR A 4 0.96 -5.23 -16.62
N MET A 5 1.97 -6.06 -16.39
CA MET A 5 2.59 -6.24 -15.08
C MET A 5 4.07 -5.88 -15.15
N LEU A 6 4.49 -4.96 -14.29
CA LEU A 6 5.89 -4.65 -14.05
C LEU A 6 6.37 -5.40 -12.82
N MET A 7 7.35 -6.26 -13.03
CA MET A 7 8.01 -7.00 -11.97
C MET A 7 9.52 -6.72 -12.02
N PRO A 8 10.10 -6.06 -11.01
CA PRO A 8 11.53 -5.80 -10.96
C PRO A 8 12.35 -7.08 -11.14
N ARG A 9 13.45 -6.99 -11.89
CA ARG A 9 14.37 -8.10 -12.27
C ARG A 9 13.79 -9.11 -13.28
N ILE A 10 12.51 -9.02 -13.64
CA ILE A 10 11.86 -9.92 -14.59
C ILE A 10 11.33 -9.13 -15.80
N PRO A 11 12.15 -8.97 -16.86
CA PRO A 11 11.70 -8.30 -18.07
C PRO A 11 10.67 -9.16 -18.82
N GLY A 12 9.53 -8.56 -19.15
CA GLY A 12 8.51 -9.16 -20.01
C GLY A 12 8.73 -8.89 -21.49
N SER A 13 7.82 -9.39 -22.34
CA SER A 13 7.93 -9.34 -23.81
C SER A 13 7.26 -8.13 -24.48
N THR A 14 6.64 -7.21 -23.73
CA THR A 14 5.87 -6.11 -24.30
C THR A 14 6.75 -5.06 -24.99
N THR A 15 6.35 -4.66 -26.20
CA THR A 15 7.00 -3.59 -27.01
C THR A 15 6.13 -2.34 -27.17
N ALA A 16 4.96 -2.31 -26.53
CA ALA A 16 4.04 -1.19 -26.59
C ALA A 16 4.66 0.07 -25.95
N LYS A 17 4.53 1.21 -26.62
CA LYS A 17 5.05 2.50 -26.15
C LYS A 17 4.52 2.82 -24.76
N GLY A 18 5.42 3.02 -23.80
CA GLY A 18 5.09 3.28 -22.38
C GLY A 18 4.94 2.05 -21.49
N TYR A 19 4.90 0.84 -22.08
CA TYR A 19 4.89 -0.44 -21.37
C TYR A 19 6.02 -1.37 -21.88
N GLU A 20 7.11 -0.78 -22.33
CA GLU A 20 8.27 -1.52 -22.84
C GLU A 20 8.85 -2.42 -21.75
N GLN A 21 9.07 -3.70 -22.07
CA GLN A 21 9.57 -4.74 -21.15
C GLN A 21 8.62 -5.11 -20.00
N TRP A 22 7.35 -4.68 -20.05
CA TRP A 22 6.35 -5.17 -19.11
C TRP A 22 5.86 -6.56 -19.52
N ILE A 23 5.38 -7.34 -18.55
CA ILE A 23 4.81 -8.66 -18.78
C ILE A 23 3.35 -8.48 -19.22
N PRO A 24 2.96 -8.93 -20.42
CA PRO A 24 1.57 -8.86 -20.84
C PRO A 24 0.75 -9.92 -20.09
N LEU A 25 -0.44 -9.55 -19.61
CA LEU A 25 -1.37 -10.46 -18.94
C LEU A 25 -2.66 -10.62 -19.76
N PHE A 26 -3.24 -11.83 -19.71
CA PHE A 26 -4.57 -12.12 -20.23
C PHE A 26 -5.67 -11.77 -19.23
N SER A 27 -5.45 -12.06 -17.95
CA SER A 27 -6.41 -11.77 -16.90
C SER A 27 -5.74 -11.58 -15.55
N LEU A 28 -6.47 -10.87 -14.68
CA LEU A 28 -6.16 -10.71 -13.26
C LEU A 28 -7.43 -11.04 -12.47
N SER A 29 -7.27 -11.86 -11.43
CA SER A 29 -8.31 -12.20 -10.47
C SER A 29 -7.80 -11.82 -9.08
N CYS A 30 -8.56 -10.97 -8.40
CA CYS A 30 -8.27 -10.56 -7.03
C CYS A 30 -9.57 -10.45 -6.24
N GLY A 31 -9.51 -10.74 -4.95
CA GLY A 31 -10.68 -10.68 -4.07
C GLY A 31 -10.30 -10.41 -2.63
N ALA A 32 -11.25 -9.85 -1.89
CA ALA A 32 -11.13 -9.68 -0.44
C ALA A 32 -12.44 -10.14 0.20
N GLY A 33 -12.31 -11.00 1.21
CA GLY A 33 -13.44 -11.49 2.00
C GLY A 33 -13.20 -11.19 3.47
N ARG A 34 -14.27 -10.90 4.21
CA ARG A 34 -14.23 -10.90 5.68
C ARG A 34 -15.40 -11.68 6.22
N LYS A 35 -15.17 -12.44 7.29
CA LYS A 35 -16.23 -13.13 8.00
C LYS A 35 -16.94 -12.14 8.91
N ILE A 36 -18.24 -11.94 8.68
CA ILE A 36 -19.08 -11.08 9.51
C ILE A 36 -20.10 -11.97 10.19
N GLU A 37 -19.97 -12.14 11.50
CA GLU A 37 -20.93 -12.90 12.30
C GLU A 37 -21.95 -11.94 12.95
N THR A 38 -23.23 -12.29 12.84
CA THR A 38 -24.32 -11.55 13.50
C THR A 38 -25.05 -12.49 14.43
N THR A 39 -24.82 -12.34 15.74
CA THR A 39 -25.54 -13.12 16.77
C THR A 39 -26.95 -12.53 16.97
N PRO A 40 -28.02 -13.35 16.99
CA PRO A 40 -29.37 -12.88 17.32
C PRO A 40 -29.40 -12.12 18.65
N GLY A 41 -30.05 -10.95 18.68
CA GLY A 41 -30.10 -10.08 19.87
C GLY A 41 -28.89 -9.16 20.09
N ARG A 42 -27.83 -9.25 19.26
CA ARG A 42 -26.65 -8.35 19.31
C ARG A 42 -26.36 -7.73 17.95
N VAL A 43 -27.32 -6.97 17.42
CA VAL A 43 -27.22 -6.32 16.09
C VAL A 43 -26.15 -5.22 16.05
N ASN A 44 -25.96 -4.54 17.18
CA ASN A 44 -25.04 -3.40 17.29
C ASN A 44 -23.57 -3.79 17.48
N ASN A 45 -23.26 -5.06 17.78
CA ASN A 45 -21.90 -5.51 18.07
C ASN A 45 -21.57 -6.79 17.29
N ARG A 46 -21.42 -6.62 15.96
CA ARG A 46 -20.96 -7.70 15.07
C ARG A 46 -19.47 -7.90 15.31
N ILE A 47 -19.08 -9.08 15.80
CA ILE A 47 -17.67 -9.44 15.99
C ILE A 47 -17.02 -9.45 14.60
N HIS A 48 -15.95 -8.66 14.46
CA HIS A 48 -15.25 -8.46 13.20
C HIS A 48 -14.10 -9.47 13.09
N SER A 49 -14.07 -10.28 12.03
CA SER A 49 -12.82 -10.92 11.61
C SER A 49 -12.04 -9.94 10.76
N ASP A 50 -10.71 -10.05 10.78
CA ASP A 50 -9.87 -9.35 9.81
C ASP A 50 -10.29 -9.74 8.38
N ALA A 51 -10.10 -8.80 7.44
CA ALA A 51 -10.25 -9.11 6.03
C ALA A 51 -9.14 -10.08 5.61
N LEU A 52 -9.53 -11.23 5.09
CA LEU A 52 -8.62 -12.16 4.44
C LEU A 52 -8.39 -11.62 3.02
N GLY A 53 -7.19 -11.09 2.80
CA GLY A 53 -6.69 -10.83 1.46
C GLY A 53 -6.46 -12.16 0.76
N VAL A 54 -7.14 -12.38 -0.36
CA VAL A 54 -6.84 -13.52 -1.23
C VAL A 54 -5.62 -13.15 -2.06
N GLU A 55 -4.80 -14.15 -2.37
CA GLU A 55 -3.68 -14.00 -3.31
C GLU A 55 -4.18 -13.49 -4.66
N ILE A 56 -3.33 -12.77 -5.38
CA ILE A 56 -3.69 -12.31 -6.73
C ILE A 56 -3.26 -13.38 -7.72
N GLU A 57 -4.23 -13.83 -8.52
CA GLU A 57 -3.98 -14.78 -9.60
C GLU A 57 -3.91 -14.02 -10.93
N VAL A 58 -2.83 -14.22 -11.66
CA VAL A 58 -2.65 -13.64 -13.00
C VAL A 58 -2.42 -14.74 -14.02
N ILE A 59 -3.00 -14.56 -15.20
CA ILE A 59 -2.78 -15.45 -16.35
C ILE A 59 -1.98 -14.69 -17.40
N LYS A 60 -0.89 -15.28 -17.90
CA LYS A 60 -0.04 -14.72 -18.95
C LYS A 60 0.23 -15.71 -20.09
N PRO A 61 0.54 -15.25 -21.32
CA PRO A 61 1.14 -16.12 -22.33
C PRO A 61 2.54 -16.56 -21.89
N MET A 62 3.01 -17.71 -22.37
CA MET A 62 4.43 -18.08 -22.21
C MET A 62 5.32 -17.09 -22.98
N ASP A 63 6.37 -16.57 -22.32
CA ASP A 63 7.30 -15.62 -22.91
C ASP A 63 8.67 -15.70 -22.22
N GLN A 64 9.58 -14.74 -22.49
CA GLN A 64 10.91 -14.73 -21.88
C GLN A 64 10.92 -14.61 -20.34
N SER A 65 9.82 -14.12 -19.74
CA SER A 65 9.71 -13.99 -18.29
C SER A 65 9.38 -15.31 -17.59
N SER A 66 8.85 -16.30 -18.33
CA SER A 66 8.45 -17.62 -17.83
C SER A 66 9.52 -18.35 -16.99
N PRO A 67 10.75 -18.58 -17.49
CA PRO A 67 11.78 -19.25 -16.70
C PRO A 67 12.22 -18.43 -15.47
N LEU A 68 12.15 -17.10 -15.54
CA LEU A 68 12.50 -16.23 -14.42
C LEU A 68 11.43 -16.30 -13.31
N LEU A 69 10.15 -16.33 -13.68
CA LEU A 69 9.04 -16.52 -12.76
C LEU A 69 9.08 -17.90 -12.10
N PHE A 70 9.44 -18.93 -12.85
CA PHE A 70 9.68 -20.27 -12.29
C PHE A 70 10.82 -20.27 -11.26
N ASN A 71 11.92 -19.59 -11.55
CA ASN A 71 13.02 -19.44 -10.59
C ASN A 71 12.60 -18.71 -9.31
N GLU A 72 11.74 -17.69 -9.42
CA GLU A 72 11.24 -16.97 -8.25
C GLU A 72 10.37 -17.87 -7.35
N VAL A 73 9.61 -18.80 -7.91
CA VAL A 73 8.88 -19.81 -7.11
C VAL A 73 9.82 -20.79 -6.42
N CYS A 74 10.89 -21.22 -7.10
CA CYS A 74 11.82 -22.22 -6.55
C CYS A 74 12.72 -21.69 -5.42
N GLY A 75 12.84 -20.37 -5.25
CA GLY A 75 13.68 -19.80 -4.19
C GLY A 75 13.97 -18.30 -4.35
N GLY A 76 13.10 -17.57 -5.04
CA GLY A 76 13.25 -16.13 -5.25
C GLY A 76 13.10 -15.35 -3.94
N PRO A 77 13.88 -14.27 -3.75
CA PRO A 77 13.64 -13.33 -2.67
C PRO A 77 12.34 -12.56 -2.92
N ALA A 78 11.75 -12.03 -1.84
CA ALA A 78 10.59 -11.16 -1.99
C ALA A 78 10.91 -9.92 -2.85
N ILE A 79 10.01 -9.62 -3.77
CA ILE A 79 10.08 -8.50 -4.71
C ILE A 79 9.49 -7.26 -4.01
N PRO A 80 10.24 -6.15 -3.90
CA PRO A 80 9.78 -5.00 -3.12
C PRO A 80 8.45 -4.41 -3.58
N GLU A 81 8.25 -4.31 -4.90
CA GLU A 81 7.08 -3.69 -5.51
C GLU A 81 6.74 -4.38 -6.85
N VAL A 82 5.46 -4.65 -7.09
CA VAL A 82 4.93 -5.13 -8.38
C VAL A 82 3.75 -4.26 -8.76
N ASN A 83 3.77 -3.73 -9.99
CA ASN A 83 2.73 -2.83 -10.49
C ASN A 83 1.95 -3.52 -11.59
N ILE A 84 0.63 -3.47 -11.52
CA ILE A 84 -0.27 -4.06 -12.52
C ILE A 84 -1.23 -2.99 -13.01
N ASP A 85 -1.09 -2.65 -14.29
CA ASP A 85 -1.83 -1.56 -14.93
C ASP A 85 -2.84 -2.14 -15.92
N LEU A 86 -4.09 -1.71 -15.76
CA LEU A 86 -5.17 -1.98 -16.70
C LEU A 86 -5.37 -0.75 -17.58
N CYS A 87 -5.28 -1.00 -18.88
CA CYS A 87 -5.29 0.03 -19.89
C CYS A 87 -6.44 -0.15 -20.87
N HIS A 88 -7.03 0.96 -21.31
CA HIS A 88 -7.83 0.99 -22.52
C HIS A 88 -6.97 1.47 -23.70
N SER A 89 -7.35 1.02 -24.88
CA SER A 89 -6.72 1.46 -26.12
C SER A 89 -7.31 2.81 -26.51
N SER A 90 -6.46 3.79 -26.78
CA SER A 90 -6.78 5.12 -27.30
C SER A 90 -6.04 5.33 -28.63
N THR A 91 -6.44 6.35 -29.39
CA THR A 91 -5.84 6.69 -30.69
C THR A 91 -4.33 6.96 -30.58
N ASP A 92 -3.89 7.53 -29.45
CA ASP A 92 -2.48 7.92 -29.21
C ASP A 92 -1.68 6.87 -28.41
N GLY A 93 -2.30 5.75 -28.01
CA GLY A 93 -1.63 4.69 -27.24
C GLY A 93 -2.51 4.07 -26.16
N PHE A 94 -1.88 3.49 -25.14
CA PHE A 94 -2.56 2.87 -24.01
C PHE A 94 -2.71 3.86 -22.87
N VAL A 95 -3.95 4.04 -22.40
CA VAL A 95 -4.26 4.92 -21.27
C VAL A 95 -4.67 4.04 -20.09
N MET A 96 -3.90 4.13 -19.01
CA MET A 96 -4.18 3.44 -17.75
C MET A 96 -5.43 4.05 -17.10
N TYR A 97 -6.37 3.19 -16.69
CA TYR A 97 -7.54 3.61 -15.92
C TYR A 97 -7.59 2.97 -14.53
N MET A 98 -6.89 1.86 -14.31
CA MET A 98 -6.85 1.18 -13.02
C MET A 98 -5.45 0.60 -12.78
N GLN A 99 -4.97 0.72 -11.54
CA GLN A 99 -3.65 0.27 -11.13
C GLN A 99 -3.73 -0.49 -9.81
N TYR A 100 -2.99 -1.60 -9.73
CA TYR A 100 -2.68 -2.31 -8.49
C TYR A 100 -1.19 -2.21 -8.21
N VAL A 101 -0.82 -1.68 -7.04
CA VAL A 101 0.55 -1.65 -6.54
C VAL A 101 0.64 -2.61 -5.36
N LEU A 102 1.48 -3.63 -5.49
CA LEU A 102 1.68 -4.68 -4.50
C LEU A 102 3.04 -4.53 -3.85
N SER A 103 3.13 -4.63 -2.53
CA SER A 103 4.41 -4.54 -1.81
C SER A 103 4.83 -5.84 -1.14
N ASN A 104 6.14 -6.09 -1.17
CA ASN A 104 6.77 -7.30 -0.65
C ASN A 104 6.11 -8.57 -1.20
N VAL A 105 6.19 -8.71 -2.52
CA VAL A 105 5.53 -9.76 -3.29
C VAL A 105 6.39 -11.00 -3.36
N MET A 106 5.80 -12.16 -3.14
CA MET A 106 6.40 -13.46 -3.40
C MET A 106 5.53 -14.22 -4.39
N VAL A 107 6.16 -14.95 -5.30
CA VAL A 107 5.43 -15.84 -6.21
C VAL A 107 5.12 -17.12 -5.44
N SER A 108 3.85 -17.32 -5.06
CA SER A 108 3.41 -18.46 -4.26
C SER A 108 3.11 -19.71 -5.11
N GLY A 109 2.75 -19.51 -6.39
CA GLY A 109 2.39 -20.60 -7.29
C GLY A 109 2.74 -20.29 -8.74
N TYR A 110 3.11 -21.32 -9.49
CA TYR A 110 3.35 -21.27 -10.93
C TYR A 110 2.82 -22.54 -11.57
N HIS A 111 1.92 -22.39 -12.54
CA HIS A 111 1.32 -23.49 -13.29
C HIS A 111 1.37 -23.18 -14.78
N ALA A 112 2.08 -24.01 -15.54
CA ALA A 112 2.13 -23.90 -17.00
C ALA A 112 1.07 -24.81 -17.65
N HIS A 113 0.23 -24.22 -18.50
CA HIS A 113 -0.78 -24.91 -19.30
C HIS A 113 -0.33 -24.90 -20.76
N ILE A 114 0.10 -26.07 -21.23
CA ILE A 114 0.61 -26.25 -22.60
C ILE A 114 -0.48 -26.98 -23.38
N ASN A 115 -1.01 -26.32 -24.40
CA ASN A 115 -2.04 -26.89 -25.27
C ASN A 115 -1.61 -26.73 -26.73
N GLU A 116 -1.91 -27.74 -27.55
CA GLU A 116 -1.63 -27.72 -29.00
C GLU A 116 -2.52 -26.71 -29.74
N THR A 117 -3.79 -26.59 -29.34
CA THR A 117 -4.81 -25.85 -30.11
C THR A 117 -5.01 -24.40 -29.68
N HIS A 118 -4.82 -24.09 -28.39
CA HIS A 118 -5.22 -22.79 -27.81
C HIS A 118 -4.05 -21.92 -27.32
N GLY A 119 -2.83 -22.28 -27.70
CA GLY A 119 -1.62 -21.62 -27.23
C GLY A 119 -1.27 -22.02 -25.79
N SER A 120 -0.01 -21.78 -25.42
CA SER A 120 0.48 -22.08 -24.08
C SER A 120 0.39 -20.84 -23.21
N TYR A 121 -0.13 -21.00 -21.99
CA TYR A 121 -0.29 -19.93 -21.01
C TYR A 121 0.12 -20.41 -19.62
N GLU A 122 0.34 -19.47 -18.72
CA GLU A 122 0.78 -19.73 -17.36
C GLU A 122 -0.17 -19.03 -16.39
N LEU A 123 -0.53 -19.73 -15.31
CA LEU A 123 -1.22 -19.20 -14.15
C LEU A 123 -0.18 -18.98 -13.05
N ILE A 124 -0.13 -17.76 -12.53
CA ILE A 124 0.82 -17.34 -11.51
C ILE A 124 0.04 -16.78 -10.35
N THR A 125 0.41 -17.22 -9.15
CA THR A 125 -0.19 -16.76 -7.91
C THR A 125 0.80 -15.91 -7.14
N LEU A 126 0.37 -14.71 -6.77
CA LEU A 126 1.17 -13.69 -6.10
C LEU A 126 0.66 -13.48 -4.67
N ASN A 127 1.54 -13.75 -3.71
CA ASN A 127 1.37 -13.39 -2.32
C ASN A 127 2.00 -12.03 -2.04
N TYR A 128 1.38 -11.19 -1.22
CA TYR A 128 1.82 -9.83 -0.96
C TYR A 128 1.45 -9.38 0.45
N THR A 129 2.12 -8.34 0.95
CA THR A 129 1.85 -7.79 2.30
C THR A 129 0.95 -6.57 2.28
N ASP A 130 1.05 -5.74 1.25
CA ASP A 130 0.26 -4.52 1.07
C ASP A 130 -0.25 -4.46 -0.38
N VAL A 131 -1.47 -3.96 -0.55
CA VAL A 131 -2.07 -3.67 -1.87
C VAL A 131 -2.66 -2.27 -1.87
N GLU A 132 -2.31 -1.48 -2.89
CA GLU A 132 -2.97 -0.22 -3.23
C GLU A 132 -3.69 -0.39 -4.57
N MET A 133 -4.99 -0.10 -4.57
CA MET A 133 -5.84 -0.07 -5.75
C MET A 133 -6.17 1.39 -6.06
N SER A 134 -5.86 1.82 -7.28
CA SER A 134 -6.16 3.17 -7.78
C SER A 134 -7.01 3.09 -9.03
N LEU A 135 -8.16 3.78 -9.04
CA LEU A 135 -9.02 3.94 -10.20
C LEU A 135 -8.99 5.41 -10.64
N ILE A 136 -8.76 5.64 -11.93
CA ILE A 136 -8.81 6.96 -12.57
C ILE A 136 -10.11 7.04 -13.36
N PRO A 137 -11.16 7.69 -12.82
CA PRO A 137 -12.38 7.89 -13.59
C PRO A 137 -12.14 8.85 -14.74
N GLN A 138 -12.93 8.70 -15.79
CA GLN A 138 -12.97 9.65 -16.90
C GLN A 138 -14.28 10.42 -16.84
N ASN A 139 -14.19 11.73 -17.10
CA ASN A 139 -15.38 12.55 -17.23
C ASN A 139 -16.12 12.26 -18.56
N VAL A 140 -17.29 12.86 -18.74
CA VAL A 140 -18.12 12.69 -19.97
C VAL A 140 -17.39 13.16 -21.23
N SER A 141 -16.37 14.02 -21.10
CA SER A 141 -15.51 14.51 -22.18
C SER A 141 -14.30 13.60 -22.44
N GLY A 142 -14.16 12.48 -21.74
CA GLY A 142 -13.04 11.54 -21.88
C GLY A 142 -11.73 11.98 -21.23
N GLN A 143 -11.74 13.04 -20.42
CA GLN A 143 -10.55 13.48 -19.68
C GLN A 143 -10.43 12.76 -18.33
N PRO A 144 -9.20 12.42 -17.89
CA PRO A 144 -8.98 11.77 -16.60
C PRO A 144 -9.25 12.72 -15.43
N GLU A 145 -9.95 12.22 -14.41
CA GLU A 145 -10.20 12.92 -13.15
C GLU A 145 -9.19 12.53 -12.06
N SER A 146 -9.38 13.04 -10.84
CA SER A 146 -8.52 12.69 -9.71
C SER A 146 -8.64 11.21 -9.35
N PRO A 147 -7.52 10.51 -9.08
CA PRO A 147 -7.55 9.08 -8.78
C PRO A 147 -8.25 8.79 -7.46
N ILE A 148 -9.17 7.82 -7.48
CA ILE A 148 -9.81 7.25 -6.30
C ILE A 148 -8.93 6.09 -5.84
N ARG A 149 -8.45 6.15 -4.59
CA ARG A 149 -7.48 5.18 -4.05
C ARG A 149 -8.03 4.42 -2.85
N ALA A 150 -7.75 3.14 -2.79
CA ALA A 150 -7.97 2.27 -1.64
C ALA A 150 -6.67 1.50 -1.33
N CYS A 151 -6.31 1.38 -0.05
CA CYS A 151 -5.14 0.60 0.36
C CYS A 151 -5.52 -0.38 1.48
N ALA A 152 -4.93 -1.56 1.46
CA ALA A 152 -5.08 -2.56 2.50
C ALA A 152 -3.72 -3.20 2.80
N GLN A 153 -3.47 -3.44 4.10
CA GLN A 153 -2.30 -4.16 4.58
C GLN A 153 -2.75 -5.54 5.07
N VAL A 154 -2.33 -6.58 4.36
CA VAL A 154 -2.71 -7.98 4.62
C VAL A 154 -1.72 -8.63 5.61
N GLY A 155 -0.45 -8.21 5.60
CA GLY A 155 0.63 -8.82 6.39
C GLY A 155 0.86 -8.26 7.79
N CYS A 156 0.30 -7.10 8.15
CA CYS A 156 0.35 -6.61 9.53
C CYS A 156 -1.02 -6.84 10.16
N ARG A 157 -1.03 -7.47 11.35
CA ARG A 157 -1.95 -7.04 12.41
C ARG A 157 -1.94 -5.53 12.35
N ALA A 158 -3.06 -4.90 12.02
CA ALA A 158 -3.17 -3.46 11.98
C ALA A 158 -2.90 -2.94 13.39
N ASN A 159 -1.64 -2.80 13.76
CA ASN A 159 -1.24 -1.98 14.87
C ASN A 159 -1.46 -0.57 14.33
N PRO A 160 -2.42 0.20 14.86
CA PRO A 160 -2.68 1.55 14.38
C PRO A 160 -1.40 2.40 14.36
N ALA A 161 -0.38 2.03 15.16
CA ALA A 161 0.96 2.60 15.11
C ALA A 161 1.66 2.51 13.74
N THR A 162 1.54 1.41 13.00
CA THR A 162 2.28 1.21 11.73
C THR A 162 1.66 2.00 10.58
N TYR A 163 0.33 2.05 10.52
CA TYR A 163 -0.42 2.86 9.55
C TYR A 163 -0.18 4.36 9.79
N ILE A 164 -0.23 4.78 11.05
CA ILE A 164 0.09 6.16 11.45
C ILE A 164 1.56 6.48 11.13
N ARG A 165 2.50 5.54 11.39
CA ARG A 165 3.93 5.72 11.11
C ARG A 165 4.22 5.94 9.62
N ARG A 166 3.62 5.17 8.70
CA ARG A 166 3.78 5.39 7.24
C ARG A 166 3.20 6.74 6.79
N LYS A 167 2.03 7.15 7.31
CA LYS A 167 1.43 8.46 6.98
C LYS A 167 2.16 9.65 7.62
N ILE A 168 2.84 9.44 8.75
CA ILE A 168 3.67 10.47 9.41
C ILE A 168 5.01 10.60 8.68
N LEU A 169 5.73 9.50 8.44
CA LEU A 169 7.03 9.49 7.76
C LEU A 169 6.96 10.06 6.33
N ALA A 170 5.83 9.88 5.63
CA ALA A 170 5.62 10.49 4.31
C ALA A 170 5.45 12.03 4.35
N LYS A 171 5.37 12.66 5.53
CA LYS A 171 5.07 14.09 5.70
C LYS A 171 5.99 14.84 6.65
N THR A 172 7.02 14.23 7.21
CA THR A 172 7.83 14.87 8.27
C THR A 172 9.26 15.12 7.83
N SER A 173 9.70 16.37 7.97
CA SER A 173 11.11 16.72 7.92
C SER A 173 11.85 16.00 9.05
N GLU A 174 13.08 15.56 8.81
CA GLU A 174 13.93 14.79 9.73
C GLU A 174 13.98 15.37 11.16
N GLY A 175 13.86 16.69 11.31
CA GLY A 175 13.78 17.38 12.60
C GLY A 175 12.51 17.12 13.43
N PHE A 176 11.37 16.84 12.78
CA PHE A 176 10.12 16.50 13.47
C PHE A 176 10.15 15.07 14.02
N ASP A 177 10.77 14.14 13.30
CA ASP A 177 10.95 12.77 13.75
C ASP A 177 11.91 12.70 14.94
N LEU A 178 12.98 13.51 14.92
CA LEU A 178 13.90 13.66 16.05
C LEU A 178 13.19 14.24 17.29
N PHE A 179 12.37 15.30 17.10
CA PHE A 179 11.59 15.91 18.19
C PHE A 179 10.61 14.91 18.82
N VAL A 180 9.86 14.16 18.00
CA VAL A 180 8.94 13.14 18.50
C VAL A 180 9.70 12.01 19.19
N ALA A 181 10.83 11.56 18.64
CA ALA A 181 11.65 10.52 19.25
C ALA A 181 12.23 10.94 20.61
N THR A 182 12.66 12.20 20.76
CA THR A 182 13.13 12.75 22.04
C THR A 182 12.00 12.81 23.07
N VAL A 183 10.84 13.36 22.69
CA VAL A 183 9.66 13.42 23.59
C VAL A 183 9.20 12.01 23.99
N TYR A 184 9.21 11.06 23.05
CA TYR A 184 8.83 9.67 23.34
C TYR A 184 9.88 8.98 24.23
N GLY A 185 11.17 9.23 23.98
CA GLY A 185 12.30 8.73 24.76
C GLY A 185 12.25 9.16 26.22
N GLU A 186 11.89 10.41 26.50
CA GLU A 186 11.70 10.90 27.87
C GLU A 186 10.47 10.32 28.57
N THR A 187 9.43 9.94 27.82
CA THR A 187 8.21 9.35 28.40
C THR A 187 8.30 7.85 28.67
N ALA A 188 9.24 7.14 28.03
CA ALA A 188 9.39 5.69 28.13
C ALA A 188 10.18 5.22 29.37
N GLY A 189 10.76 6.15 30.15
CA GLY A 189 11.38 5.85 31.45
C GLY A 189 10.33 5.46 32.51
N VAL A 190 10.24 4.17 32.82
CA VAL A 190 9.15 3.49 33.56
C VAL A 190 8.91 3.96 35.01
N HIS A 191 9.59 4.97 35.56
CA HIS A 191 9.31 5.39 36.94
C HIS A 191 9.06 6.87 37.21
N HIS A 192 9.36 7.82 36.31
CA HIS A 192 9.04 9.23 36.52
C HIS A 192 8.84 9.97 35.19
N GLY A 193 7.90 9.52 34.36
CA GLY A 193 7.51 10.26 33.16
C GLY A 193 7.07 11.68 33.51
N SER A 194 7.83 12.69 33.07
CA SER A 194 7.54 14.09 33.36
C SER A 194 6.12 14.44 32.91
N ARG A 195 5.29 14.95 33.83
CA ARG A 195 3.93 15.43 33.54
C ARG A 195 3.92 16.50 32.43
N ALA A 196 5.05 17.19 32.22
CA ALA A 196 5.24 18.15 31.13
C ALA A 196 5.31 17.46 29.75
N ALA A 197 5.98 16.31 29.64
CA ALA A 197 6.11 15.57 28.39
C ALA A 197 4.76 15.03 27.89
N TRP A 198 3.93 14.48 28.79
CA TRP A 198 2.56 14.07 28.45
C TRP A 198 1.65 15.24 28.05
N LYS A 199 1.84 16.42 28.66
CA LYS A 199 1.13 17.65 28.25
C LYS A 199 1.56 18.12 26.85
N ALA A 200 2.83 17.97 26.49
CA ALA A 200 3.32 18.30 25.15
C ALA A 200 2.71 17.37 24.08
N VAL A 201 2.73 16.06 24.31
CA VAL A 201 2.09 15.06 23.42
C VAL A 201 0.59 15.34 23.28
N GLY A 202 -0.12 15.57 24.40
CA GLY A 202 -1.53 15.93 24.40
C GLY A 202 -1.81 17.21 23.61
N SER A 203 -0.94 18.22 23.70
CA SER A 203 -1.08 19.48 22.98
C SER A 203 -0.82 19.32 21.46
N VAL A 204 0.14 18.48 21.05
CA VAL A 204 0.35 18.11 19.63
C VAL A 204 -0.89 17.45 19.04
N ILE A 205 -1.48 16.50 19.77
CA ILE A 205 -2.72 15.83 19.35
C ILE A 205 -3.87 16.84 19.25
N MET A 206 -4.00 17.74 20.24
CA MET A 206 -5.05 18.77 20.25
C MET A 206 -4.89 19.81 19.14
N ASN A 207 -3.66 20.19 18.76
CA ASN A 207 -3.42 21.07 17.61
C ASN A 207 -3.77 20.40 16.28
N ARG A 208 -3.58 19.07 16.17
CA ARG A 208 -3.91 18.31 14.95
C ARG A 208 -5.42 18.18 14.71
N ILE A 209 -6.22 18.38 15.76
CA ILE A 209 -7.69 18.48 15.68
C ILE A 209 -8.20 19.93 15.85
N HIS A 210 -7.32 20.92 15.69
CA HIS A 210 -7.62 22.37 15.77
C HIS A 210 -8.23 22.85 17.10
N LYS A 211 -7.81 22.26 18.23
CA LYS A 211 -8.31 22.59 19.58
C LYS A 211 -7.20 22.89 20.60
N GLY A 212 -5.97 23.13 20.17
CA GLY A 212 -4.81 23.29 21.06
C GLY A 212 -4.36 24.75 21.27
N ILE A 213 -3.58 24.98 22.33
CA ILE A 213 -3.07 26.31 22.71
C ILE A 213 -1.85 26.78 21.91
N TRP A 214 -1.22 25.92 21.09
CA TRP A 214 0.01 26.31 20.38
C TRP A 214 -0.24 27.03 19.06
N HIS A 215 -1.49 27.09 18.60
CA HIS A 215 -1.86 27.92 17.44
C HIS A 215 -1.55 29.41 17.64
N HIS A 216 -1.32 29.84 18.88
CA HIS A 216 -0.93 31.21 19.23
C HIS A 216 0.57 31.50 19.03
N TYR A 217 1.41 30.50 18.78
CA TYR A 217 2.85 30.67 18.65
C TYR A 217 3.30 30.31 17.23
N LEU A 218 4.12 31.19 16.64
CA LEU A 218 4.53 31.07 15.24
C LEU A 218 5.76 30.20 15.03
N THR A 219 6.53 29.95 16.10
CA THR A 219 7.81 29.23 16.05
C THR A 219 7.97 28.29 17.23
N SER A 220 8.75 27.21 17.04
CA SER A 220 9.01 26.19 18.07
C SER A 220 9.73 26.74 19.30
N ASP A 221 10.64 27.71 19.13
CA ASP A 221 11.35 28.39 20.23
C ASP A 221 10.40 29.16 21.17
N GLN A 222 9.37 29.81 20.63
CA GLN A 222 8.36 30.51 21.43
C GLN A 222 7.52 29.55 22.29
N ILE A 223 7.23 28.36 21.76
CA ILE A 223 6.49 27.33 22.49
C ILE A 223 7.32 26.88 23.69
N ILE A 224 8.60 26.59 23.49
CA ILE A 224 9.51 26.10 24.54
C ILE A 224 9.63 27.14 25.68
N LYS A 225 9.88 28.41 25.32
CA LYS A 225 10.05 29.50 26.30
C LYS A 225 8.79 29.85 27.09
N HIS A 226 7.61 29.81 26.46
CA HIS A 226 6.36 30.29 27.08
C HIS A 226 5.47 29.19 27.66
N THR A 227 5.72 27.92 27.35
CA THR A 227 4.96 26.78 27.90
C THR A 227 5.71 26.04 29.01
N GLY A 228 6.94 26.44 29.32
CA GLY A 228 7.75 25.84 30.38
C GLY A 228 8.23 24.42 30.03
N PHE A 229 8.44 24.14 28.75
CA PHE A 229 9.02 22.87 28.29
C PHE A 229 10.54 22.97 28.48
N ASP A 230 11.04 22.59 29.66
CA ASP A 230 12.47 22.38 29.84
C ASP A 230 12.86 21.08 29.11
N ALA A 231 13.54 21.24 27.98
CA ALA A 231 14.28 20.15 27.35
C ALA A 231 15.66 20.09 28.03
N PHE A 232 15.90 19.05 28.83
CA PHE A 232 17.24 18.71 29.29
C PHE A 232 17.82 17.60 28.42
#